data_AF-A0A355T464-F1
#
_entry.id   AF-A0A355T464-F1
#
_cell.length_a   1.000
_cell.length_b   1.000
_cell.length_c   1.000
_cell.angle_alpha   90.00
_cell.angle_beta   90.00
_cell.angle_gamma   90.00
#
_symmetry.space_group_name_H-M   'P 1'
#
loop_
_entity.id
_entity.type
_entity.pdbx_description
1 polymer ?
#
loop_
_entity_poly.entity_id
_entity_poly.type
_entity_poly.pdbx_seq_one_letter_code
_entity_poly.pdbx_strand_id
1 'polypeptide(L)'
;MHRAPSTKGRPETADGWTSSGLTALVIRGLEARRPDLLPPSLVMPECTHTARAPAGFKTDLLVKAYEAGGAALILDLREDLKRVGFDPILHVLRRSQTPAVLAEKWQRFERYTHSTNRLDLTPDGPGAFETRRYKNTGGDTHPAEDLLMFGVITTLLEQIGAIGVSVKLTPETGEQLTLIEA
;
A
#
# COMPACT_ATOMS: atom_id res chain seq x y z
N MET A 1 -21.83 -28.41 17.68
CA MET A 1 -22.11 -26.96 17.63
C MET A 1 -20.87 -26.21 18.14
N HIS A 2 -20.00 -25.74 17.25
CA HIS A 2 -18.82 -24.95 17.65
C HIS A 2 -19.23 -23.50 17.90
N ARG A 3 -19.08 -23.02 19.14
CA ARG A 3 -19.21 -21.60 19.48
C ARG A 3 -18.00 -20.83 18.94
N ALA A 4 -18.26 -19.72 18.25
CA ALA A 4 -17.23 -18.76 17.89
C ALA A 4 -16.59 -18.15 19.16
N PRO A 5 -15.28 -17.87 19.16
CA PRO A 5 -14.62 -17.28 20.32
C PRO A 5 -15.12 -15.85 20.59
N SER A 6 -15.32 -15.56 21.88
CA SER A 6 -15.85 -14.32 22.45
C SER A 6 -14.93 -13.12 22.19
N THR A 7 -15.53 -11.98 21.88
CA THR A 7 -14.88 -10.67 21.64
C THR A 7 -14.51 -9.90 22.91
N LYS A 8 -14.58 -10.51 24.10
CA LYS A 8 -14.28 -9.83 25.38
C LYS A 8 -12.78 -9.85 25.68
N GLY A 9 -12.15 -8.68 25.51
CA GLY A 9 -10.73 -8.43 25.84
C GLY A 9 -10.02 -7.39 24.98
N ARG A 10 -10.76 -6.59 24.18
CA ARG A 10 -10.18 -5.54 23.32
C ARG A 10 -10.09 -4.23 24.12
N PRO A 11 -8.90 -3.70 24.44
CA PRO A 11 -8.79 -2.33 24.91
C PRO A 11 -9.19 -1.39 23.77
N GLU A 12 -10.09 -0.46 24.04
CA GLU A 12 -10.42 0.64 23.13
C GLU A 12 -9.28 1.66 23.18
N THR A 13 -8.49 1.72 22.11
CA THR A 13 -7.62 2.86 21.83
C THR A 13 -8.27 3.69 20.74
N ALA A 14 -8.33 5.02 20.95
CA ALA A 14 -9.01 5.98 20.10
C ALA A 14 -8.48 6.03 18.65
N ASP A 15 -7.28 5.50 18.42
CA ASP A 15 -6.60 5.53 17.13
C ASP A 15 -6.63 4.15 16.49
N GLY A 16 -7.34 4.02 15.36
CA GLY A 16 -7.61 2.74 14.68
C GLY A 16 -6.36 1.96 14.23
N TRP A 17 -6.55 0.65 13.98
CA TRP A 17 -5.50 -0.27 13.55
C TRP A 17 -5.29 -0.26 12.03
N THR A 18 -4.04 -0.26 11.53
CA THR A 18 -3.72 -0.22 10.09
C THR A 18 -3.16 -1.56 9.58
N SER A 19 -3.40 -1.92 8.31
CA SER A 19 -3.00 -3.20 7.70
C SER A 19 -1.49 -3.49 7.84
N SER A 20 -1.16 -4.74 8.16
CA SER A 20 0.19 -5.21 8.45
C SER A 20 1.12 -5.35 7.24
N GLY A 21 0.58 -5.66 6.06
CA GLY A 21 1.37 -5.97 4.86
C GLY A 21 2.15 -4.79 4.28
N LEU A 22 1.50 -3.64 4.03
CA LEU A 22 2.18 -2.46 3.48
C LEU A 22 3.16 -1.83 4.49
N THR A 23 2.85 -1.90 5.78
CA THR A 23 3.77 -1.44 6.83
C THR A 23 5.03 -2.32 6.85
N ALA A 24 4.88 -3.65 6.76
CA ALA A 24 5.99 -4.58 6.67
C ALA A 24 6.83 -4.38 5.39
N LEU A 25 6.18 -4.03 4.27
CA LEU A 25 6.88 -3.66 3.03
C LEU A 25 7.78 -2.43 3.24
N VAL A 26 7.21 -1.35 3.79
CA VAL A 26 7.96 -0.11 4.06
C VAL A 26 9.14 -0.39 4.98
N ILE A 27 8.91 -1.12 6.07
CA ILE A 27 9.99 -1.47 7.00
C ILE A 27 11.11 -2.24 6.30
N ARG A 28 10.79 -3.34 5.60
CA ARG A 28 11.82 -4.16 4.92
C ARG A 28 12.58 -3.37 3.86
N GLY A 29 11.87 -2.53 3.11
CA GLY A 29 12.51 -1.70 2.10
C GLY A 29 13.47 -0.66 2.70
N LEU A 30 13.12 -0.11 3.87
CA LEU A 30 13.99 0.78 4.62
C LEU A 30 15.14 0.02 5.29
N GLU A 31 14.93 -1.17 5.85
CA GLU A 31 16.01 -2.00 6.41
C GLU A 31 17.12 -2.25 5.37
N ALA A 32 16.73 -2.51 4.12
CA ALA A 32 17.66 -2.81 3.04
C ALA A 32 18.43 -1.58 2.48
N ARG A 33 17.89 -0.36 2.62
CA ARG A 33 18.43 0.84 1.94
C ARG A 33 18.83 1.96 2.89
N ARG A 34 18.05 2.17 3.95
CA ARG A 34 18.13 3.27 4.90
C ARG A 34 17.77 2.82 6.33
N PRO A 35 18.52 1.87 6.92
CA PRO A 35 18.24 1.37 8.26
C PRO A 35 18.36 2.46 9.33
N ASP A 36 19.08 3.55 9.04
CA ASP A 36 19.18 4.76 9.86
C ASP A 36 17.84 5.47 10.08
N LEU A 37 16.86 5.26 9.20
CA LEU A 37 15.53 5.88 9.30
C LEU A 37 14.55 5.09 10.16
N LEU A 38 14.91 3.86 10.54
CA LEU A 38 14.08 3.00 11.37
C LEU A 38 14.25 3.35 12.85
N PRO A 39 13.17 3.26 13.65
CA PRO A 39 13.28 3.46 15.09
C PRO A 39 14.17 2.36 15.71
N PRO A 40 14.99 2.68 16.72
CA PRO A 40 15.89 1.71 17.36
C PRO A 40 15.18 0.48 17.94
N SER A 41 13.91 0.63 18.33
CA SER A 41 13.06 -0.43 18.87
C SER A 41 11.90 -0.71 17.90
N LEU A 42 12.20 -1.31 16.76
CA LEU A 42 11.18 -1.72 15.80
C LEU A 42 10.66 -3.11 16.13
N VAL A 43 9.40 -3.20 16.55
CA VAL A 43 8.71 -4.50 16.65
C VAL A 43 8.07 -4.78 15.29
N MET A 44 8.61 -5.77 14.58
CA MET A 44 8.05 -6.17 13.30
C MET A 44 6.61 -6.64 13.47
N PRO A 45 5.65 -6.07 12.74
CA PRO A 45 4.33 -6.66 12.65
C PRO A 45 4.50 -8.01 11.93
N GLU A 46 4.26 -9.14 12.61
CA GLU A 46 4.16 -10.44 11.93
C GLU A 46 3.15 -10.35 10.78
N CYS A 47 3.42 -10.91 9.59
CA CYS A 47 2.46 -10.92 8.47
C CYS A 47 1.26 -11.87 8.74
N THR A 48 0.66 -11.79 9.92
CA THR A 48 -0.53 -12.47 10.39
C THR A 48 -1.61 -11.41 10.64
N HIS A 49 -2.88 -11.82 10.72
CA HIS A 49 -4.02 -10.93 11.02
C HIS A 49 -3.91 -10.21 12.39
N THR A 50 -2.85 -10.45 13.15
CA THR A 50 -2.61 -9.94 14.51
C THR A 50 -1.48 -8.91 14.59
N ALA A 51 -0.78 -8.61 13.50
CA ALA A 51 0.22 -7.55 13.49
C ALA A 51 -0.38 -6.18 13.75
N ARG A 52 0.16 -5.48 14.74
CA ARG A 52 -0.31 -4.16 15.17
C ARG A 52 0.83 -3.17 15.02
N ALA A 53 0.62 -2.14 14.21
CA ALA A 53 1.42 -0.91 14.24
C ALA A 53 0.51 0.23 14.77
N PRO A 54 1.06 1.21 15.52
CA PRO A 54 0.31 2.39 15.91
C PRO A 54 -0.30 3.09 14.68
N ALA A 55 -1.48 3.71 14.85
CA ALA A 55 -2.06 4.54 13.81
C ALA A 55 -1.06 5.63 13.40
N GLY A 56 -0.94 5.90 12.09
CA GLY A 56 0.02 6.90 11.57
C GLY A 56 1.47 6.44 11.47
N PHE A 57 1.89 5.35 12.12
CA PHE A 57 3.29 4.88 12.10
C PHE A 57 3.85 4.68 10.68
N LYS A 58 3.05 4.06 9.80
CA LYS A 58 3.41 3.88 8.38
C LYS A 58 3.58 5.23 7.68
N THR A 59 2.68 6.19 7.95
CA THR A 59 2.75 7.54 7.38
C THR A 59 4.01 8.25 7.84
N ASP A 60 4.35 8.18 9.13
CA ASP A 60 5.55 8.82 9.69
C ASP A 60 6.83 8.26 9.06
N LEU A 61 6.90 6.94 8.87
CA LEU A 61 8.03 6.31 8.17
C LEU A 61 8.12 6.77 6.71
N LEU A 62 7.00 6.85 6.01
CA LEU A 62 6.97 7.30 4.62
C LEU A 62 7.36 8.77 4.48
N VAL A 63 6.92 9.63 5.40
CA VAL A 63 7.33 11.05 5.44
C VAL A 63 8.83 11.16 5.65
N LYS A 64 9.39 10.48 6.67
CA LYS A 64 10.85 10.48 6.92
C LYS A 64 11.66 9.96 5.74
N ALA A 65 11.20 8.87 5.11
CA ALA A 65 11.85 8.32 3.93
C ALA A 65 11.80 9.33 2.76
N TYR A 66 10.66 9.96 2.55
CA TYR A 66 10.51 10.96 1.50
C TYR A 66 11.38 12.20 1.74
N GLU A 67 11.47 12.70 2.98
CA GLU A 67 12.37 13.81 3.33
C GLU A 67 13.85 13.44 3.13
N ALA A 68 14.21 12.19 3.43
CA ALA A 68 15.59 11.74 3.40
C ALA A 68 16.11 11.29 2.02
N GLY A 69 15.22 10.94 1.09
CA GLY A 69 15.58 10.34 -0.20
C GLY A 69 14.65 10.70 -1.37
N GLY A 70 13.68 11.59 -1.15
CA GLY A 70 12.73 12.03 -2.15
C GLY A 70 11.81 10.93 -2.67
N ALA A 71 11.19 11.21 -3.82
CA ALA A 71 10.28 10.27 -4.48
C ALA A 71 10.96 8.96 -4.90
N ALA A 72 12.23 9.03 -5.34
CA ALA A 72 12.98 7.87 -5.79
C ALA A 72 13.09 6.79 -4.70
N LEU A 73 13.42 7.17 -3.46
CA LEU A 73 13.51 6.22 -2.36
C LEU A 73 12.18 5.52 -2.09
N ILE A 74 11.06 6.23 -2.17
CA ILE A 74 9.73 5.64 -1.97
C ILE A 74 9.39 4.65 -3.08
N LEU A 75 9.67 4.99 -4.33
CA LEU A 75 9.44 4.11 -5.48
C LEU A 75 10.28 2.84 -5.39
N ASP A 76 11.53 2.95 -4.94
CA ASP A 76 12.43 1.82 -4.80
C ASP A 76 11.95 0.79 -3.77
N LEU A 77 11.11 1.19 -2.79
CA LEU A 77 10.53 0.25 -1.82
C LEU A 77 9.67 -0.83 -2.49
N ARG A 78 9.15 -0.57 -3.70
CA ARG A 78 8.35 -1.56 -4.45
C ARG A 78 9.13 -2.83 -4.78
N GLU A 79 10.47 -2.75 -4.91
CA GLU A 79 11.29 -3.92 -5.20
C GLU A 79 11.20 -4.98 -4.08
N ASP A 80 10.91 -4.56 -2.85
CA ASP A 80 10.70 -5.48 -1.75
C ASP A 80 9.31 -6.11 -1.76
N LEU A 81 8.35 -5.57 -2.52
CA LEU A 81 7.06 -6.23 -2.73
C LEU A 81 7.25 -7.58 -3.39
N LYS A 82 8.22 -7.70 -4.31
CA LYS A 82 8.62 -8.96 -4.95
C LYS A 82 9.18 -9.96 -3.92
N ARG A 83 9.69 -9.48 -2.78
CA ARG A 83 10.30 -10.26 -1.69
C ARG A 83 9.40 -10.46 -0.48
N VAL A 84 8.22 -9.82 -0.43
CA VAL A 84 7.24 -10.09 0.64
C VAL A 84 6.91 -11.58 0.61
N GLY A 85 7.04 -12.21 1.78
CA GLY A 85 6.69 -13.63 1.99
C GLY A 85 5.21 -13.90 1.73
N PHE A 86 4.68 -15.01 2.27
CA PHE A 86 3.27 -15.33 2.07
C PHE A 86 2.35 -14.29 2.73
N ASP A 87 1.77 -13.41 1.93
CA ASP A 87 0.66 -12.53 2.28
C ASP A 87 -0.58 -13.04 1.51
N PRO A 88 -1.66 -13.47 2.19
CA PRO A 88 -2.85 -14.02 1.53
C PRO A 88 -3.50 -13.06 0.52
N ILE A 89 -3.42 -11.75 0.77
CA ILE A 89 -4.02 -10.73 -0.10
C ILE A 89 -3.17 -10.60 -1.36
N LEU A 90 -1.85 -10.41 -1.20
CA LEU A 90 -0.95 -10.36 -2.35
C LEU A 90 -1.00 -11.65 -3.16
N HIS A 91 -1.14 -12.80 -2.51
CA HIS A 91 -1.28 -14.10 -3.16
C HIS A 91 -2.54 -14.20 -4.04
N VAL A 92 -3.66 -13.62 -3.60
CA VAL A 92 -4.92 -13.56 -4.36
C VAL A 92 -4.84 -12.53 -5.50
N LEU A 93 -4.23 -11.37 -5.25
CA LEU A 93 -4.03 -10.31 -6.24
C LEU A 93 -3.11 -10.75 -7.38
N ARG A 94 -2.01 -11.43 -7.07
CA ARG A 94 -1.06 -12.00 -8.07
C ARG A 94 -1.65 -13.09 -8.97
N ARG A 95 -2.81 -13.66 -8.62
CA ARG A 95 -3.53 -14.65 -9.44
C ARG A 95 -4.64 -14.02 -10.27
N SER A 96 -4.52 -12.74 -10.60
CA SER A 96 -5.49 -12.07 -11.45
C SER A 96 -5.12 -12.33 -12.90
N GLN A 97 -6.10 -12.77 -13.70
CA GLN A 97 -5.86 -13.12 -15.10
C GLN A 97 -5.67 -11.88 -15.98
N THR A 98 -6.24 -10.75 -15.57
CA THR A 98 -6.19 -9.48 -16.29
C THR A 98 -6.07 -8.32 -15.29
N PRO A 99 -5.60 -7.14 -15.74
CA PRO A 99 -5.62 -5.92 -14.95
C PRO A 99 -7.00 -5.56 -14.39
N ALA A 100 -8.07 -5.78 -15.16
CA ALA A 100 -9.43 -5.52 -14.70
C ALA A 100 -9.83 -6.43 -13.52
N VAL A 101 -9.47 -7.72 -13.58
CA VAL A 101 -9.70 -8.66 -12.48
C VAL A 101 -8.90 -8.27 -11.23
N LEU A 102 -7.68 -7.74 -11.41
CA LEU A 102 -6.88 -7.21 -10.30
C LEU A 102 -7.58 -6.02 -9.64
N ALA A 103 -8.06 -5.05 -10.44
CA ALA A 103 -8.78 -3.89 -9.94
C ALA A 103 -10.04 -4.28 -9.14
N GLU A 104 -10.84 -5.22 -9.65
CA GLU A 104 -12.02 -5.71 -8.93
C GLU A 104 -11.67 -6.41 -7.60
N LYS A 105 -10.58 -7.19 -7.57
CA LYS A 105 -10.12 -7.84 -6.34
C LYS A 105 -9.59 -6.82 -5.35
N TRP A 106 -8.86 -5.80 -5.83
CA TRP A 106 -8.38 -4.68 -5.03
C TRP A 106 -9.54 -3.96 -4.35
N GLN A 107 -10.56 -3.58 -5.13
CA GLN A 107 -11.74 -2.88 -4.61
C GLN A 107 -12.55 -3.73 -3.61
N ARG A 108 -12.57 -5.05 -3.78
CA ARG A 108 -13.12 -5.97 -2.76
C ARG A 108 -12.26 -5.97 -1.50
N PHE A 109 -10.95 -6.10 -1.64
CA PHE A 109 -10.01 -6.15 -0.53
C PHE A 109 -10.11 -4.90 0.35
N GLU A 110 -10.10 -3.70 -0.23
CA GLU A 110 -10.17 -2.48 0.56
C GLU A 110 -11.46 -2.42 1.39
N ARG A 111 -12.60 -2.85 0.84
CA ARG A 111 -13.88 -2.90 1.57
C ARG A 111 -13.81 -3.81 2.80
N TYR A 112 -13.07 -4.91 2.74
CA TYR A 112 -12.98 -5.87 3.84
C TYR A 112 -11.95 -5.51 4.91
N THR A 113 -10.93 -4.70 4.61
CA THR A 113 -9.86 -4.39 5.58
C THR A 113 -10.09 -3.16 6.45
N HIS A 114 -11.27 -2.54 6.36
CA HIS A 114 -11.57 -1.27 7.04
C HIS A 114 -10.47 -0.20 6.82
N SER A 115 -9.73 -0.27 5.71
CA SER A 115 -8.70 0.71 5.40
C SER A 115 -9.33 2.09 5.31
N THR A 116 -8.76 3.06 6.01
CA THR A 116 -9.17 4.47 5.95
C THR A 116 -8.62 5.16 4.71
N ASN A 117 -7.46 4.72 4.22
CA ASN A 117 -6.88 5.15 2.94
C ASN A 117 -7.31 4.20 1.83
N ARG A 118 -7.95 4.73 0.80
CA ARG A 118 -8.56 4.01 -0.34
C ARG A 118 -7.86 4.35 -1.63
N LEU A 119 -7.84 3.40 -2.56
CA LEU A 119 -7.39 3.57 -3.92
C LEU A 119 -8.45 3.00 -4.86
N ASP A 120 -9.17 3.90 -5.52
CA ASP A 120 -10.05 3.52 -6.59
C ASP A 120 -9.26 3.27 -7.87
N LEU A 121 -9.62 2.18 -8.56
CA LEU A 121 -9.11 1.80 -9.87
C LEU A 121 -10.30 1.70 -10.81
N THR A 122 -10.54 2.75 -11.61
CA THR A 122 -11.67 2.84 -12.55
C THR A 122 -11.16 2.60 -13.96
N PRO A 123 -11.73 1.65 -14.72
CA PRO A 123 -11.32 1.44 -16.11
C PRO A 123 -11.47 2.70 -16.96
N ASP A 124 -10.43 3.06 -17.71
CA ASP A 124 -10.40 4.19 -18.65
C ASP A 124 -10.04 3.70 -20.06
N GLY A 125 -10.87 2.79 -20.58
CA GLY A 125 -10.63 2.13 -21.85
C GLY A 125 -9.69 0.91 -21.78
N PRO A 126 -9.29 0.36 -22.93
CA PRO A 126 -8.54 -0.89 -22.99
C PRO A 126 -7.15 -0.75 -22.35
N GLY A 127 -6.92 -1.46 -21.25
CA GLY A 127 -5.60 -1.54 -20.61
C GLY A 127 -5.22 -0.33 -19.76
N ALA A 128 -6.13 0.62 -19.54
CA ALA A 128 -5.88 1.81 -18.75
C ALA A 128 -6.86 1.92 -17.57
N PHE A 129 -6.40 2.56 -16.51
CA PHE A 129 -7.19 2.86 -15.31
C PHE A 129 -6.96 4.30 -14.90
N GLU A 130 -8.05 5.00 -14.59
CA GLU A 130 -7.99 6.17 -13.75
C GLU A 130 -7.89 5.72 -12.30
N THR A 131 -6.90 6.28 -11.58
CA THR A 131 -6.68 5.94 -10.18
C THR A 131 -6.94 7.14 -9.29
N ARG A 132 -7.75 6.96 -8.24
CA ARG A 132 -8.00 8.01 -7.26
C ARG A 132 -7.71 7.52 -5.85
N ARG A 133 -6.76 8.18 -5.18
CA ARG A 133 -6.46 7.92 -3.78
C ARG A 133 -7.20 8.92 -2.89
N TYR A 134 -7.84 8.44 -1.83
CA TYR A 134 -8.60 9.29 -0.91
C TYR A 134 -8.71 8.67 0.49
N LYS A 135 -9.10 9.47 1.47
CA LYS A 135 -9.43 8.99 2.82
C LYS A 135 -10.95 8.92 2.99
N ASN A 136 -11.49 7.77 3.43
CA ASN A 136 -12.92 7.65 3.68
C ASN A 136 -13.39 8.52 4.88
N THR A 137 -12.48 8.91 5.76
CA THR A 137 -12.69 9.85 6.88
C THR A 137 -12.50 11.31 6.48
N GLY A 138 -12.14 11.59 5.23
CA GLY A 138 -11.66 12.91 4.80
C GLY A 138 -10.21 13.19 5.22
N GLY A 139 -9.69 14.32 4.74
CA GLY A 139 -8.32 14.80 4.96
C GLY A 139 -7.35 14.39 3.85
N ASP A 140 -6.20 15.07 3.83
CA ASP A 140 -5.24 14.94 2.74
C ASP A 140 -4.38 13.69 2.89
N THR A 141 -3.93 13.20 1.75
CA THR A 141 -2.93 12.14 1.66
C THR A 141 -1.56 12.75 1.42
N HIS A 142 -0.52 12.18 2.05
CA HIS A 142 0.84 12.65 1.82
C HIS A 142 1.37 12.08 0.49
N PRO A 143 2.08 12.85 -0.36
CA PRO A 143 2.59 12.36 -1.65
C PRO A 143 3.40 11.06 -1.56
N ALA A 144 4.14 10.87 -0.47
CA ALA A 144 4.88 9.64 -0.20
C ALA A 144 3.98 8.40 -0.14
N GLU A 145 2.77 8.52 0.38
CA GLU A 145 1.82 7.40 0.37
C GLU A 145 1.29 7.11 -1.04
N ASP A 146 1.08 8.14 -1.87
CA ASP A 146 0.62 7.97 -3.25
C ASP A 146 1.69 7.27 -4.09
N LEU A 147 2.95 7.68 -3.94
CA LEU A 147 4.10 7.04 -4.58
C LEU A 147 4.25 5.58 -4.14
N LEU A 148 4.04 5.27 -2.86
CA LEU A 148 4.05 3.88 -2.39
C LEU A 148 2.94 3.07 -3.08
N MET A 149 1.71 3.59 -3.11
CA MET A 149 0.59 2.89 -3.73
C MET A 149 0.81 2.68 -5.23
N PHE A 150 1.36 3.69 -5.91
CA PHE A 150 1.76 3.60 -7.30
C PHE A 150 2.78 2.47 -7.52
N GLY A 151 3.85 2.42 -6.71
CA GLY A 151 4.83 1.34 -6.76
C GLY A 151 4.22 -0.05 -6.52
N VAL A 152 3.24 -0.14 -5.61
CA VAL A 152 2.53 -1.38 -5.33
C VAL A 152 1.67 -1.83 -6.51
N ILE A 153 0.84 -0.95 -7.07
CA ILE A 153 -0.06 -1.31 -8.18
C ILE A 153 0.73 -1.65 -9.44
N THR A 154 1.75 -0.87 -9.79
CA THR A 154 2.60 -1.17 -10.95
C THR A 154 3.28 -2.53 -10.82
N THR A 155 3.90 -2.80 -9.67
CA THR A 155 4.54 -4.09 -9.42
C THR A 155 3.53 -5.25 -9.49
N LEU A 156 2.30 -5.06 -9.01
CA LEU A 156 1.28 -6.10 -9.10
C LEU A 156 0.80 -6.31 -10.55
N LEU A 157 0.68 -5.25 -11.34
CA LEU A 157 0.35 -5.33 -12.77
C LEU A 157 1.44 -6.08 -13.55
N GLU A 158 2.70 -5.75 -13.32
CA GLU A 158 3.85 -6.47 -13.89
C GLU A 158 3.84 -7.96 -13.50
N GLN A 159 3.56 -8.26 -12.23
CA GLN A 159 3.52 -9.63 -11.72
C GLN A 159 2.40 -10.50 -12.29
N ILE A 160 1.32 -9.89 -12.78
CA ILE A 160 0.26 -10.61 -13.51
C ILE A 160 0.50 -10.65 -15.03
N GLY A 161 1.65 -10.15 -15.50
CA GLY A 161 2.07 -10.23 -16.89
C GLY A 161 1.74 -8.99 -17.73
N ALA A 162 1.36 -7.86 -17.12
CA ALA A 162 1.27 -6.60 -17.87
C ALA A 162 2.67 -6.14 -18.29
N ILE A 163 2.78 -5.58 -19.49
CA ILE A 163 4.03 -5.12 -20.09
C ILE A 163 3.86 -3.64 -20.45
N GLY A 164 4.91 -2.83 -20.24
CA GLY A 164 4.87 -1.39 -20.53
C GLY A 164 3.89 -0.65 -19.63
N VAL A 165 3.84 -1.01 -18.34
CA VAL A 165 2.93 -0.39 -17.37
C VAL A 165 3.46 1.01 -17.06
N SER A 166 2.77 2.04 -17.57
CA SER A 166 3.09 3.44 -17.29
C SER A 166 2.07 4.12 -16.39
N VAL A 167 2.52 5.06 -15.57
CA VAL A 167 1.61 5.90 -14.78
C VAL A 167 1.96 7.37 -14.89
N LYS A 168 0.89 8.15 -14.97
CA LYS A 168 0.93 9.59 -14.94
C LYS A 168 0.26 10.08 -13.67
N LEU A 169 0.98 10.87 -12.89
CA LEU A 169 0.42 11.49 -11.70
C LEU A 169 -0.26 12.79 -12.13
N THR A 170 -1.50 12.99 -11.71
CA THR A 170 -2.19 14.28 -11.91
C THR A 170 -2.60 14.77 -10.52
N PRO A 171 -1.97 15.82 -9.98
CA PRO A 171 -2.39 16.50 -8.77
C PRO A 171 -3.86 16.92 -8.89
N GLU A 172 -4.56 16.95 -7.75
CA GLU A 172 -5.96 17.38 -7.71
C GLU A 172 -6.16 18.85 -8.17
N THR A 173 -5.08 19.65 -8.21
CA THR A 173 -5.06 21.00 -8.79
C THR A 173 -5.03 21.03 -10.32
N GLY A 174 -4.89 19.87 -10.98
CA GLY A 174 -4.85 19.73 -12.45
C GLY A 174 -3.46 19.84 -13.08
N GLU A 175 -2.38 20.02 -12.30
CA GLU A 175 -1.01 20.16 -12.82
C GLU A 175 -0.35 18.81 -13.14
N GLN A 176 -0.48 18.26 -14.36
CA GLN A 176 0.12 16.97 -14.73
C GLN A 176 1.58 16.79 -14.26
N LEU A 177 1.80 15.88 -13.31
CA LEU A 177 3.10 15.29 -13.01
C LEU A 177 3.31 14.12 -13.98
N THR A 178 3.90 14.44 -15.13
CA THR A 178 4.32 13.41 -16.08
C THR A 178 5.54 12.71 -15.50
N LEU A 179 5.33 11.51 -14.94
CA LEU A 179 6.43 10.59 -14.71
C LEU A 179 6.82 10.04 -16.09
N ILE A 180 8.00 10.40 -16.57
CA ILE A 180 8.59 9.81 -17.78
C ILE A 180 9.20 8.49 -17.35
N GLU A 181 8.67 7.39 -17.85
CA GLU A 181 9.31 6.08 -17.72
C GLU A 181 10.48 5.97 -18.71
N ALA A 182 11.54 5.29 -18.23
CA ALA A 182 12.66 4.82 -19.03
C ALA A 182 12.49 3.32 -19.31
#